data_AF-A0AB36JEQ6-F1
#
_entry.id   AF-A0AB36JEQ6-F1
#
_cell.length_a   1.000
_cell.length_b   1.000
_cell.length_c   1.000
_cell.angle_alpha   90.00
_cell.angle_beta   90.00
_cell.angle_gamma   90.00
#
_symmetry.space_group_name_H-M   'P 1'
#
loop_
_entity.id
_entity.type
_entity.pdbx_description
1 polymer ?
#
loop_
_entity_poly.entity_id
_entity_poly.type
_entity_poly.pdbx_seq_one_letter_code
_entity_poly.pdbx_strand_id
1 'polypeptide(L)'
;MDFRIKELVNATQQTYGLDNYYLHTNEIYREVTMLGETDYLLSMEWFPSHIKEWKEDYNPEGTAVITLDLLSNNYKSVIFVGGKSYANRTPFQNIELNSVIQWMEAEVGLEYGKQFYLVKVERGEYHFAECIDGIPISLGGRMELRFDTEGRIIFYSVYGQFPSSSLVQKEYYSLTLQAVEPLAKNQLQLIEYPVYEMKHLLPIYGIEEIYITNDGTTTIPFEMISGTRARLNIDQVMQWEHADTKQFARTEIRLQEVVTIEQAIAREPHPDSFSITDIEQAQCITAVEVGLSQLYPDESGQWILKTLHRERGHIQATLRMNAPSNRIFQRKLFLFIDTNNYKVINYMDNKLMLDTFDEFKSEGEIAVSHDEAYDKLKGWFELTPVYVYNPGQTKYVLCGKLDCNYAVKATSGDVVELGSLE
;
A
#
# COMPACT_ATOMS: atom_id res chain seq x y z
N MET A 1 31.45 -0.88 13.95
CA MET A 1 30.82 -1.32 12.69
C MET A 1 31.43 -2.65 12.29
N ASP A 2 30.59 -3.64 11.98
CA ASP A 2 31.00 -4.96 11.45
C ASP A 2 31.75 -4.81 10.11
N PHE A 3 32.67 -5.73 9.79
CA PHE A 3 33.48 -5.61 8.57
C PHE A 3 32.65 -5.72 7.29
N ARG A 4 31.59 -6.54 7.30
CA ARG A 4 30.69 -6.74 6.14
C ARG A 4 29.89 -5.47 5.87
N ILE A 5 29.36 -4.86 6.92
CA ILE A 5 28.68 -3.56 6.83
C ILE A 5 29.65 -2.49 6.36
N LYS A 6 30.90 -2.50 6.85
CA LYS A 6 31.92 -1.55 6.39
C LYS A 6 32.22 -1.67 4.90
N GLU A 7 32.28 -2.88 4.36
CA GLU A 7 32.46 -3.10 2.92
C GLU A 7 31.30 -2.54 2.10
N LEU A 8 30.06 -2.80 2.52
CA LEU A 8 28.86 -2.26 1.86
C LEU A 8 28.79 -0.73 1.94
N VAL A 9 29.11 -0.15 3.09
CA VAL A 9 29.20 1.31 3.31
C VAL A 9 30.24 1.93 2.38
N ASN A 10 31.43 1.33 2.27
CA ASN A 10 32.48 1.85 1.40
C ASN A 10 32.10 1.73 -0.09
N ALA A 11 31.48 0.61 -0.49
CA ALA A 11 31.00 0.42 -1.85
C ALA A 11 29.89 1.45 -2.19
N THR A 12 29.00 1.73 -1.25
CA THR A 12 27.94 2.75 -1.38
C THR A 12 28.55 4.13 -1.55
N GLN A 13 29.52 4.50 -0.72
CA GLN A 13 30.24 5.78 -0.83
C GLN A 13 30.86 5.96 -2.22
N GLN A 14 31.53 4.92 -2.73
CA GLN A 14 32.17 4.96 -4.05
C GLN A 14 31.16 5.05 -5.20
N THR A 15 30.08 4.26 -5.13
CA THR A 15 29.04 4.18 -6.17
C THR A 15 28.32 5.51 -6.35
N TYR A 16 27.98 6.17 -5.23
CA TYR A 16 27.20 7.41 -5.24
C TYR A 16 28.02 8.68 -5.00
N GLY A 17 29.35 8.59 -5.05
CA GLY A 17 30.23 9.77 -4.98
C GLY A 17 30.09 10.57 -3.68
N LEU A 18 29.96 9.88 -2.54
CA LEU A 18 29.68 10.50 -1.24
C LEU A 18 30.96 10.98 -0.52
N ASP A 19 31.94 11.50 -1.27
CA ASP A 19 33.22 11.98 -0.70
C ASP A 19 33.05 13.25 0.15
N ASN A 20 32.02 14.06 -0.14
CA ASN A 20 31.67 15.28 0.61
C ASN A 20 30.65 14.99 1.74
N TYR A 21 30.59 13.75 2.18
CA TYR A 21 29.68 13.27 3.20
C TYR A 21 30.42 12.49 4.27
N TYR A 22 29.80 12.35 5.43
CA TYR A 22 30.19 11.35 6.43
C TYR A 22 28.97 10.49 6.78
N LEU A 23 29.19 9.21 7.03
CA LEU A 23 28.15 8.32 7.53
C LEU A 23 27.79 8.75 8.95
N HIS A 24 26.56 9.19 9.15
CA HIS A 24 26.04 9.58 10.45
C HIS A 24 25.49 8.37 11.20
N THR A 25 24.61 7.62 10.55
CA THR A 25 23.85 6.49 11.12
C THR A 25 23.71 5.38 10.09
N ASN A 26 23.68 4.14 10.58
CA ASN A 26 23.33 2.97 9.78
C ASN A 26 22.56 1.99 10.65
N GLU A 27 21.47 1.45 10.10
CA GLU A 27 20.59 0.53 10.79
C GLU A 27 20.15 -0.57 9.83
N ILE A 28 20.00 -1.79 10.36
CA ILE A 28 19.42 -2.89 9.61
C ILE A 28 18.01 -3.10 10.11
N TYR A 29 17.06 -3.16 9.20
CA TYR A 29 15.69 -3.51 9.49
C TYR A 29 15.27 -4.69 8.63
N ARG A 30 14.19 -5.36 9.02
CA ARG A 30 13.57 -6.41 8.22
C ARG A 30 12.13 -6.06 7.93
N GLU A 31 11.62 -6.54 6.79
CA GLU A 31 10.22 -6.39 6.41
C GLU A 31 9.68 -7.67 5.78
N VAL A 32 8.35 -7.81 5.79
CA VAL A 32 7.67 -8.94 5.16
C VAL A 32 7.16 -8.53 3.79
N THR A 33 7.61 -9.31 2.82
CA THR A 33 7.18 -9.30 1.42
C THR A 33 5.70 -9.72 1.29
N MET A 34 5.03 -9.36 0.18
CA MET A 34 3.67 -9.83 -0.13
C MET A 34 3.53 -11.37 -0.21
N LEU A 35 4.66 -12.06 -0.42
CA LEU A 35 4.73 -13.52 -0.47
C LEU A 35 5.04 -14.17 0.89
N GLY A 36 5.21 -13.37 1.95
CA GLY A 36 5.54 -13.85 3.30
C GLY A 36 7.03 -14.14 3.53
N GLU A 37 7.88 -13.84 2.57
CA GLU A 37 9.35 -13.86 2.70
C GLU A 37 9.84 -12.65 3.50
N THR A 38 11.05 -12.75 4.07
CA THR A 38 11.68 -11.70 4.87
C THR A 38 12.81 -11.03 4.09
N ASP A 39 12.68 -9.73 3.86
CA ASP A 39 13.74 -8.89 3.31
C ASP A 39 14.53 -8.25 4.45
N TYR A 40 15.85 -8.10 4.28
CA TYR A 40 16.71 -7.38 5.21
C TYR A 40 17.33 -6.19 4.51
N LEU A 41 17.18 -5.03 5.12
CA LEU A 41 17.47 -3.76 4.50
C LEU A 41 18.47 -3.00 5.38
N LEU A 42 19.58 -2.60 4.80
CA LEU A 42 20.56 -1.71 5.43
C LEU A 42 20.25 -0.27 5.01
N SER A 43 19.74 0.53 5.94
CA SER A 43 19.63 1.98 5.79
C SER A 43 20.94 2.65 6.21
N MET A 44 21.41 3.59 5.40
CA MET A 44 22.58 4.41 5.68
C MET A 44 22.23 5.88 5.49
N GLU A 45 22.45 6.68 6.54
CA GLU A 45 22.24 8.12 6.49
C GLU A 45 23.59 8.84 6.46
N TRP A 46 23.78 9.67 5.44
CA TRP A 46 25.02 10.38 5.15
C TRP A 46 24.78 11.87 5.23
N PHE A 47 25.43 12.53 6.18
CA PHE A 47 25.30 13.97 6.36
C PHE A 47 26.37 14.69 5.52
N PRO A 48 26.02 15.82 4.86
CA PRO A 48 27.00 16.65 4.18
C PRO A 48 28.10 17.11 5.13
N SER A 49 29.37 17.01 4.73
CA SER A 49 30.52 17.31 5.62
C SER A 49 30.59 18.76 6.12
N HIS A 50 29.88 19.69 5.49
CA HIS A 50 29.79 21.08 5.95
C HIS A 50 28.84 21.27 7.14
N ILE A 51 27.97 20.29 7.41
CA ILE A 51 27.09 20.27 8.57
C ILE A 51 27.81 19.51 9.68
N LYS A 52 28.15 20.21 10.77
CA LYS A 52 28.91 19.65 11.90
C LYS A 52 28.08 19.45 13.16
N GLU A 53 27.01 20.23 13.31
CA GLU A 53 26.10 20.16 14.45
C GLU A 53 24.68 20.27 13.90
N TRP A 54 23.90 19.22 14.15
CA TRP A 54 22.48 19.16 13.81
C TRP A 54 21.74 18.59 15.01
N LYS A 55 20.73 19.31 15.52
CA LYS A 55 20.05 18.99 16.78
C LYS A 55 18.53 18.84 16.61
N GLU A 56 18.08 18.85 15.37
CA GLU A 56 16.67 18.67 15.05
C GLU A 56 16.36 17.18 14.87
N ASP A 57 15.11 16.80 15.09
CA ASP A 57 14.64 15.40 14.98
C ASP A 57 14.40 14.93 13.53
N TYR A 58 14.80 15.72 12.54
CA TYR A 58 14.69 15.41 11.11
C TYR A 58 16.03 15.55 10.41
N ASN A 59 16.22 14.87 9.28
CA ASN A 59 17.48 14.93 8.54
C ASN A 59 17.69 16.33 7.91
N PRO A 60 18.92 16.90 7.97
CA PRO A 60 19.20 18.17 7.34
C PRO A 60 19.11 18.07 5.82
N GLU A 61 18.94 19.22 5.17
CA GLU A 61 18.88 19.30 3.72
C GLU A 61 20.18 18.81 3.06
N GLY A 62 20.01 18.00 2.01
CA GLY A 62 21.05 17.34 1.25
C GLY A 62 21.66 16.11 1.88
N THR A 63 21.15 15.64 3.03
CA THR A 63 21.42 14.31 3.57
C THR A 63 21.08 13.24 2.53
N ALA A 64 21.99 12.28 2.32
CA ALA A 64 21.72 11.11 1.48
C ALA A 64 21.25 9.96 2.38
N VAL A 65 20.01 9.50 2.18
CA VAL A 65 19.46 8.29 2.81
C VAL A 65 19.46 7.19 1.75
N ILE A 66 20.26 6.16 1.96
CA ILE A 66 20.46 5.08 0.99
C ILE A 66 20.12 3.75 1.64
N THR A 67 19.17 3.04 1.04
CA THR A 67 18.77 1.70 1.47
C THR A 67 19.27 0.65 0.49
N LEU A 68 19.96 -0.36 1.03
CA LEU A 68 20.43 -1.54 0.32
C LEU A 68 19.71 -2.79 0.80
N ASP A 69 19.33 -3.66 -0.12
CA ASP A 69 18.87 -5.01 0.19
C ASP A 69 20.07 -5.94 0.44
N LEU A 70 20.16 -6.53 1.63
CA LEU A 70 21.30 -7.32 2.05
C LEU A 70 21.39 -8.71 1.39
N LEU A 71 20.30 -9.20 0.77
CA LEU A 71 20.28 -10.51 0.13
C LEU A 71 20.69 -10.41 -1.34
N SER A 72 20.17 -9.41 -2.04
CA SER A 72 20.46 -9.14 -3.46
C SER A 72 21.67 -8.23 -3.67
N ASN A 73 22.05 -7.43 -2.67
CA ASN A 73 22.99 -6.31 -2.78
C ASN A 73 22.55 -5.23 -3.78
N ASN A 74 21.26 -5.15 -4.11
CA ASN A 74 20.71 -4.10 -4.95
C ASN A 74 20.26 -2.93 -4.08
N TYR A 75 20.40 -1.70 -4.59
CA TYR A 75 19.88 -0.52 -3.90
C TYR A 75 18.37 -0.44 -4.08
N LYS A 76 17.63 -0.30 -2.97
CA LYS A 76 16.18 -0.09 -2.96
C LYS A 76 15.82 1.38 -3.05
N SER A 77 16.63 2.26 -2.47
CA SER A 77 16.42 3.69 -2.55
C SER A 77 17.70 4.49 -2.34
N VAL A 78 17.74 5.67 -2.96
CA VAL A 78 18.76 6.72 -2.80
C VAL A 78 18.03 8.05 -2.79
N ILE A 79 17.93 8.69 -1.63
CA ILE A 79 17.12 9.89 -1.45
C ILE A 79 18.00 11.00 -0.91
N PHE A 80 18.09 12.10 -1.64
CA PHE A 80 18.74 13.32 -1.17
C PHE A 80 17.69 14.29 -0.62
N VAL A 81 17.74 14.55 0.68
CA VAL A 81 16.74 15.37 1.39
C VAL A 81 16.67 16.76 0.77
N GLY A 82 15.46 17.22 0.45
CA GLY A 82 15.23 18.51 -0.22
C GLY A 82 15.67 18.57 -1.68
N GLY A 83 16.01 17.44 -2.30
CA GLY A 83 16.45 17.39 -3.69
C GLY A 83 17.82 18.04 -3.92
N LYS A 84 18.68 18.09 -2.89
CA LYS A 84 20.02 18.68 -2.98
C LYS A 84 21.09 17.62 -2.83
N SER A 85 21.96 17.47 -3.82
CA SER A 85 23.09 16.55 -3.77
C SER A 85 24.43 17.31 -3.72
N TYR A 86 25.32 16.88 -2.82
CA TYR A 86 26.72 17.29 -2.77
C TYR A 86 27.65 16.18 -3.30
N ALA A 87 27.08 15.16 -3.94
CA ALA A 87 27.83 14.07 -4.54
C ALA A 87 28.72 14.62 -5.65
N ASN A 88 29.96 14.15 -5.70
CA ASN A 88 30.94 14.60 -6.69
C ASN A 88 30.96 13.74 -7.96
N ARG A 89 30.18 12.66 -7.98
CA ARG A 89 30.01 11.71 -9.08
C ARG A 89 28.56 11.25 -9.12
N THR A 90 28.16 10.80 -10.29
CA THR A 90 26.89 10.10 -10.51
C THR A 90 27.19 8.75 -11.16
N PRO A 91 26.47 7.67 -10.82
CA PRO A 91 26.61 6.39 -11.53
C PRO A 91 26.08 6.45 -12.97
N PHE A 92 25.43 7.56 -13.36
CA PHE A 92 24.89 7.77 -14.70
C PHE A 92 25.88 8.48 -15.63
N GLN A 93 25.98 7.99 -16.88
CA GLN A 93 26.76 8.65 -17.93
C GLN A 93 25.97 9.72 -18.68
N ASN A 94 24.65 9.53 -18.82
CA ASN A 94 23.71 10.44 -19.47
C ASN A 94 22.30 10.21 -18.88
N ILE A 95 21.49 11.27 -18.84
CA ILE A 95 20.11 11.25 -18.35
C ILE A 95 19.08 11.04 -19.48
N GLU A 96 19.52 10.71 -20.70
CA GLU A 96 18.61 10.33 -21.79
C GLU A 96 17.88 9.01 -21.48
N LEU A 97 16.63 8.92 -21.93
CA LEU A 97 15.72 7.81 -21.61
C LEU A 97 16.34 6.42 -21.85
N ASN A 98 17.02 6.20 -22.98
CA ASN A 98 17.64 4.90 -23.27
C ASN A 98 18.77 4.56 -22.29
N SER A 99 19.56 5.56 -21.88
CA SER A 99 20.61 5.38 -20.87
C SER A 99 20.01 5.11 -19.50
N VAL A 100 18.91 5.78 -19.15
CA VAL A 100 18.16 5.52 -17.91
C VAL A 100 17.59 4.11 -17.90
N ILE A 101 16.97 3.66 -19.00
CA ILE A 101 16.44 2.29 -19.12
C ILE A 101 17.56 1.26 -18.94
N GLN A 102 18.69 1.41 -19.66
CA GLN A 102 19.81 0.46 -19.56
C GLN A 102 20.40 0.40 -18.15
N TRP A 103 20.51 1.55 -17.48
CA TRP A 103 20.95 1.59 -16.09
C TRP A 103 19.95 0.88 -15.18
N MET A 104 18.64 1.13 -15.35
CA MET A 104 17.61 0.45 -14.58
C MET A 104 17.67 -1.06 -14.76
N GLU A 105 17.75 -1.56 -16.01
CA GLU A 105 17.88 -2.99 -16.28
C GLU A 105 19.07 -3.61 -15.55
N ALA A 106 20.22 -2.92 -15.53
CA ALA A 106 21.42 -3.37 -14.83
C ALA A 106 21.28 -3.31 -13.30
N GLU A 107 20.64 -2.26 -12.78
CA GLU A 107 20.50 -2.00 -11.34
C GLU A 107 19.50 -2.96 -10.67
N VAL A 108 18.35 -3.21 -11.32
CA VAL A 108 17.30 -4.07 -10.76
C VAL A 108 17.34 -5.50 -11.30
N GLY A 109 18.10 -5.77 -12.37
CA GLY A 109 18.17 -7.09 -13.00
C GLY A 109 16.87 -7.50 -13.71
N LEU A 110 16.11 -6.52 -14.22
CA LEU A 110 14.84 -6.72 -14.93
C LEU A 110 14.96 -6.30 -16.39
N GLU A 111 14.07 -6.82 -17.25
CA GLU A 111 14.04 -6.47 -18.68
C GLU A 111 12.92 -5.47 -19.02
N TYR A 112 13.27 -4.37 -19.68
CA TYR A 112 12.32 -3.34 -20.11
C TYR A 112 11.36 -3.86 -21.19
N GLY A 113 10.09 -3.49 -21.08
CA GLY A 113 9.00 -3.95 -21.94
C GLY A 113 8.48 -5.35 -21.61
N LYS A 114 9.22 -6.15 -20.81
CA LYS A 114 8.75 -7.45 -20.32
C LYS A 114 8.37 -7.41 -18.85
N GLN A 115 9.23 -6.86 -17.99
CA GLN A 115 9.05 -6.86 -16.54
C GLN A 115 8.73 -5.47 -15.98
N PHE A 116 9.05 -4.42 -16.72
CA PHE A 116 8.66 -3.06 -16.39
C PHE A 116 8.53 -2.20 -17.64
N TYR A 117 7.77 -1.12 -17.56
CA TYR A 117 7.56 -0.18 -18.65
C TYR A 117 7.51 1.26 -18.13
N LEU A 118 7.71 2.21 -19.03
CA LEU A 118 7.70 3.63 -18.72
C LEU A 118 6.26 4.14 -18.63
N VAL A 119 5.89 4.73 -17.49
CA VAL A 119 4.56 5.29 -17.24
C VAL A 119 4.53 6.78 -17.52
N LYS A 120 5.57 7.50 -17.09
CA LYS A 120 5.61 8.97 -17.15
C LYS A 120 7.04 9.47 -17.29
N VAL A 121 7.20 10.52 -18.09
CA VAL A 121 8.43 11.31 -18.16
C VAL A 121 8.07 12.76 -17.88
N GLU A 122 8.79 13.36 -16.93
CA GLU A 122 8.80 14.80 -16.71
C GLU A 122 10.24 15.32 -16.84
N ARG A 123 10.41 16.63 -16.64
CA ARG A 123 11.72 17.27 -16.82
C ARG A 123 12.69 16.78 -15.74
N GLY A 124 13.54 15.82 -16.10
CA GLY A 124 14.52 15.22 -15.19
C GLY A 124 13.92 14.13 -14.29
N GLU A 125 12.71 13.64 -14.60
CA GLU A 125 12.02 12.63 -13.79
C GLU A 125 11.49 11.50 -14.68
N TYR A 126 11.69 10.26 -14.22
CA TYR A 126 11.29 9.05 -14.92
C TYR A 126 10.53 8.14 -13.97
N HIS A 127 9.33 7.74 -14.36
CA HIS A 127 8.51 6.81 -13.60
C HIS A 127 8.25 5.55 -14.41
N PHE A 128 8.56 4.42 -13.81
CA PHE A 128 8.32 3.09 -14.35
C PHE A 128 7.35 2.33 -13.47
N ALA A 129 6.58 1.43 -14.09
CA ALA A 129 5.75 0.47 -13.39
C ALA A 129 6.07 -0.93 -13.86
N GLU A 130 5.79 -1.88 -12.99
CA GLU A 130 5.91 -3.29 -13.25
C GLU A 130 4.87 -3.80 -14.28
N CYS A 131 5.30 -4.79 -15.08
CA CYS A 131 4.41 -5.60 -15.91
C CYS A 131 4.87 -7.07 -15.99
N ILE A 132 4.01 -7.92 -16.53
CA ILE A 132 4.36 -9.27 -17.00
C ILE A 132 4.11 -9.32 -18.50
N ASP A 133 5.17 -9.47 -19.30
CA ASP A 133 5.13 -9.48 -20.76
C ASP A 133 4.36 -8.27 -21.34
N GLY A 134 4.52 -7.09 -20.72
CA GLY A 134 3.85 -5.84 -21.10
C GLY A 134 2.43 -5.66 -20.55
N ILE A 135 1.87 -6.65 -19.85
CA ILE A 135 0.56 -6.56 -19.19
C ILE A 135 0.75 -6.00 -17.76
N PRO A 136 0.04 -4.94 -17.35
CA PRO A 136 0.17 -4.36 -16.01
C PRO A 136 -0.14 -5.35 -14.89
N ILE A 137 0.42 -5.10 -13.70
CA ILE A 137 0.09 -5.84 -12.47
C ILE A 137 -0.67 -4.92 -11.51
N SER A 138 -1.74 -5.43 -10.90
CA SER A 138 -2.46 -4.74 -9.80
C SER A 138 -1.60 -4.73 -8.55
N LEU A 139 -1.47 -3.56 -7.92
CA LEU A 139 -0.49 -3.27 -6.86
C LEU A 139 0.95 -3.59 -7.27
N GLY A 140 1.24 -3.47 -8.57
CA GLY A 140 2.56 -3.73 -9.13
C GLY A 140 3.63 -2.78 -8.58
N GLY A 141 4.88 -3.25 -8.67
CA GLY A 141 6.05 -2.46 -8.32
C GLY A 141 6.16 -1.15 -9.11
N ARG A 142 6.77 -0.15 -8.48
CA ARG A 142 7.05 1.16 -9.06
C ARG A 142 8.52 1.48 -8.91
N MET A 143 9.06 2.14 -9.93
CA MET A 143 10.43 2.65 -9.88
C MET A 143 10.43 4.10 -10.31
N GLU A 144 11.17 4.91 -9.59
CA GLU A 144 11.22 6.35 -9.82
C GLU A 144 12.65 6.84 -9.76
N LEU A 145 12.99 7.75 -10.68
CA LEU A 145 14.28 8.39 -10.77
C LEU A 145 14.10 9.89 -10.98
N ARG A 146 14.80 10.69 -10.21
CA ARG A 146 14.86 12.15 -10.37
C ARG A 146 16.30 12.64 -10.34
N PHE A 147 16.56 13.60 -11.21
CA PHE A 147 17.85 14.25 -11.38
C PHE A 147 17.74 15.75 -11.07
N ASP A 148 18.82 16.33 -10.55
CA ASP A 148 18.93 17.78 -10.48
C ASP A 148 19.32 18.42 -11.82
N THR A 149 19.45 19.73 -11.83
CA THR A 149 19.81 20.51 -13.02
C THR A 149 21.23 20.23 -13.54
N GLU A 150 22.10 19.65 -12.72
CA GLU A 150 23.46 19.25 -13.09
C GLU A 150 23.51 17.77 -13.54
N GLY A 151 22.38 17.05 -13.52
CA GLY A 151 22.28 15.65 -13.91
C GLY A 151 22.69 14.66 -12.80
N ARG A 152 22.81 15.11 -11.55
CA ARG A 152 23.05 14.23 -10.40
C ARG A 152 21.74 13.59 -9.95
N ILE A 153 21.80 12.34 -9.49
CA ILE A 153 20.64 11.71 -8.84
C ILE A 153 20.32 12.49 -7.57
N ILE A 154 19.04 12.79 -7.39
CA ILE A 154 18.49 13.31 -6.14
C ILE A 154 17.42 12.40 -5.55
N PHE A 155 16.86 11.51 -6.38
CA PHE A 155 15.92 10.50 -5.95
C PHE A 155 16.04 9.26 -6.83
N TYR A 156 16.12 8.10 -6.20
CA TYR A 156 15.91 6.80 -6.80
C TYR A 156 15.14 5.94 -5.79
N SER A 157 14.13 5.22 -6.24
CA SER A 157 13.42 4.26 -5.41
C SER A 157 12.84 3.15 -6.26
N VAL A 158 12.96 1.92 -5.76
CA VAL A 158 12.29 0.73 -6.25
C VAL A 158 11.40 0.22 -5.13
N TYR A 159 10.09 0.24 -5.38
CA TYR A 159 9.08 -0.18 -4.44
C TYR A 159 8.23 -1.30 -5.04
N GLY A 160 7.71 -2.18 -4.18
CA GLY A 160 6.93 -3.34 -4.57
C GLY A 160 7.80 -4.53 -4.97
N GLN A 161 7.16 -5.53 -5.58
CA GLN A 161 7.79 -6.82 -5.87
C GLN A 161 7.71 -7.11 -7.34
N PHE A 162 8.73 -7.80 -7.84
CA PHE A 162 8.81 -8.22 -9.22
C PHE A 162 8.77 -9.74 -9.30
N PRO A 163 7.57 -10.39 -9.34
CA PRO A 163 7.38 -11.81 -9.52
C PRO A 163 8.32 -12.46 -10.53
N SER A 164 8.89 -13.59 -10.10
CA SER A 164 9.52 -14.53 -11.00
C SER A 164 8.48 -15.19 -11.91
N SER A 165 8.91 -15.63 -13.09
CA SER A 165 8.03 -16.29 -14.06
C SER A 165 7.35 -17.56 -13.51
N SER A 166 7.90 -18.20 -12.46
CA SER A 166 7.29 -19.37 -11.82
C SER A 166 6.02 -19.04 -11.03
N LEU A 167 5.85 -17.79 -10.61
CA LEU A 167 4.66 -17.31 -9.90
C LEU A 167 3.55 -16.86 -10.85
N VAL A 168 3.79 -16.88 -12.17
CA VAL A 168 2.85 -16.37 -13.17
C VAL A 168 2.09 -17.52 -13.84
N GLN A 169 0.77 -17.42 -13.87
CA GLN A 169 -0.09 -18.26 -14.70
C GLN A 169 -0.30 -17.59 -16.06
N LYS A 170 0.45 -18.05 -17.08
CA LYS A 170 0.35 -17.51 -18.44
C LYS A 170 -0.88 -18.05 -19.16
N GLU A 171 -1.68 -17.15 -19.71
CA GLU A 171 -2.91 -17.45 -20.44
C GLU A 171 -3.14 -16.40 -21.55
N TYR A 172 -4.04 -16.72 -22.49
CA TYR A 172 -4.53 -15.74 -23.45
C TYR A 172 -5.73 -15.01 -22.87
N TYR A 173 -5.70 -13.67 -22.92
CA TYR A 173 -6.83 -12.85 -22.49
C TYR A 173 -8.04 -13.06 -23.42
N SER A 174 -9.20 -13.36 -22.84
CA SER A 174 -10.41 -13.68 -23.61
C SER A 174 -11.67 -12.94 -23.18
N LEU A 175 -11.62 -12.21 -22.07
CA LEU A 175 -12.79 -11.49 -21.55
C LEU A 175 -13.19 -10.33 -22.47
N THR A 176 -14.50 -10.07 -22.49
CA THR A 176 -15.10 -8.92 -23.16
C THR A 176 -16.14 -8.29 -22.24
N LEU A 177 -16.37 -6.99 -22.37
CA LEU A 177 -17.42 -6.29 -21.60
C LEU A 177 -18.79 -6.96 -21.75
N GLN A 178 -19.12 -7.44 -22.95
CA GLN A 178 -20.38 -8.15 -23.21
C GLN A 178 -20.49 -9.46 -22.41
N ALA A 179 -19.40 -10.21 -22.30
CA ALA A 179 -19.40 -11.47 -21.54
C ALA A 179 -19.57 -11.26 -20.03
N VAL A 180 -19.11 -10.12 -19.51
CA VAL A 180 -19.15 -9.78 -18.07
C VAL A 180 -20.26 -8.79 -17.70
N GLU A 181 -21.18 -8.49 -18.62
CA GLU A 181 -22.29 -7.54 -18.42
C GLU A 181 -23.08 -7.82 -17.12
N PRO A 182 -23.46 -9.08 -16.79
CA PRO A 182 -24.18 -9.36 -15.54
C PRO A 182 -23.36 -9.01 -14.29
N LEU A 183 -22.04 -9.22 -14.32
CA LEU A 183 -21.14 -8.88 -13.22
C LEU A 183 -21.01 -7.36 -13.08
N ALA A 184 -20.80 -6.65 -14.18
CA ALA A 184 -20.71 -5.20 -14.19
C ALA A 184 -21.99 -4.54 -13.66
N LYS A 185 -23.14 -5.08 -14.03
CA LYS A 185 -24.44 -4.61 -13.53
C LYS A 185 -24.59 -4.85 -12.03
N ASN A 186 -24.25 -6.04 -11.55
CA ASN A 186 -24.32 -6.35 -10.11
C ASN A 186 -23.33 -5.52 -9.28
N GLN A 187 -22.21 -5.11 -9.86
CA GLN A 187 -21.20 -4.28 -9.20
C GLN A 187 -21.65 -2.82 -9.02
N LEU A 188 -22.63 -2.34 -9.78
CA LEU A 188 -23.15 -0.98 -9.66
C LEU A 188 -23.87 -0.80 -8.32
N GLN A 189 -23.38 0.12 -7.51
CA GLN A 189 -23.91 0.41 -6.18
C GLN A 189 -24.35 1.86 -6.06
N LEU A 190 -25.39 2.09 -5.27
CA LEU A 190 -25.81 3.41 -4.83
C LEU A 190 -25.00 3.79 -3.58
N ILE A 191 -24.24 4.87 -3.67
CA ILE A 191 -23.39 5.37 -2.59
C ILE A 191 -23.61 6.86 -2.36
N GLU A 192 -23.39 7.32 -1.12
CA GLU A 192 -23.33 8.75 -0.82
C GLU A 192 -21.87 9.23 -0.91
N TYR A 193 -21.62 10.12 -1.86
CA TYR A 193 -20.32 10.72 -2.14
C TYR A 193 -20.24 12.14 -1.56
N PRO A 194 -19.26 12.45 -0.68
CA PRO A 194 -19.11 13.79 -0.13
C PRO A 194 -18.47 14.73 -1.14
N VAL A 195 -19.15 15.83 -1.47
CA VAL A 195 -18.60 16.93 -2.29
C VAL A 195 -18.29 18.11 -1.40
N TYR A 196 -17.01 18.38 -1.19
CA TYR A 196 -16.53 19.35 -0.22
C TYR A 196 -16.90 20.78 -0.58
N GLU A 197 -16.73 21.18 -1.84
CA GLU A 197 -17.03 22.54 -2.30
C GLU A 197 -18.49 22.93 -2.02
N MET A 198 -19.40 21.97 -2.20
CA MET A 198 -20.83 22.15 -1.97
C MET A 198 -21.23 21.91 -0.51
N LYS A 199 -20.43 21.17 0.27
CA LYS A 199 -20.83 20.58 1.56
C LYS A 199 -22.11 19.74 1.47
N HIS A 200 -22.19 18.90 0.43
CA HIS A 200 -23.33 18.01 0.19
C HIS A 200 -22.88 16.55 0.11
N LEU A 201 -23.77 15.65 0.55
CA LEU A 201 -23.68 14.23 0.26
C LEU A 201 -24.51 13.96 -0.99
N LEU A 202 -23.82 13.66 -2.09
CA LEU A 202 -24.44 13.34 -3.37
C LEU A 202 -24.74 11.85 -3.45
N PRO A 203 -26.00 11.42 -3.61
CA PRO A 203 -26.29 10.04 -3.94
C PRO A 203 -25.92 9.78 -5.40
N ILE A 204 -25.01 8.83 -5.63
CA ILE A 204 -24.53 8.47 -6.98
C ILE A 204 -24.55 6.96 -7.17
N TYR A 205 -24.79 6.53 -8.40
CA TYR A 205 -24.54 5.17 -8.85
C TYR A 205 -23.14 5.08 -9.45
N GLY A 206 -22.29 4.23 -8.89
CA GLY A 206 -20.92 3.98 -9.36
C GLY A 206 -20.48 2.54 -9.09
N ILE A 207 -19.31 2.17 -9.59
CA ILE A 207 -18.70 0.87 -9.31
C ILE A 207 -17.39 1.05 -8.55
N GLU A 208 -17.13 0.16 -7.60
CA GLU A 208 -15.77 -0.05 -7.11
C GLU A 208 -15.02 -0.93 -8.11
N GLU A 209 -13.72 -0.68 -8.28
CA GLU A 209 -12.83 -1.52 -9.09
C GLU A 209 -12.88 -2.98 -8.63
N ILE A 210 -13.11 -3.88 -9.58
CA ILE A 210 -13.04 -5.33 -9.35
C ILE A 210 -12.20 -6.01 -10.42
N TYR A 211 -11.67 -7.18 -10.07
CA TYR A 211 -10.92 -8.02 -10.98
C TYR A 211 -11.72 -9.28 -11.28
N ILE A 212 -11.93 -9.57 -12.55
CA ILE A 212 -12.69 -10.73 -13.02
C ILE A 212 -11.69 -11.75 -13.55
N THR A 213 -11.75 -13.00 -13.07
CA THR A 213 -10.88 -14.06 -13.59
C THR A 213 -11.10 -14.25 -15.09
N ASN A 214 -10.04 -14.60 -15.83
CA ASN A 214 -10.10 -14.67 -17.30
C ASN A 214 -11.13 -15.67 -17.86
N ASP A 215 -11.57 -16.64 -17.04
CA ASP A 215 -12.68 -17.56 -17.35
C ASP A 215 -14.08 -16.96 -17.12
N GLY A 216 -14.17 -15.76 -16.55
CA GLY A 216 -15.41 -15.03 -16.26
C GLY A 216 -16.19 -15.56 -15.06
N THR A 217 -15.65 -16.49 -14.29
CA THR A 217 -16.43 -17.22 -13.26
C THR A 217 -16.39 -16.61 -11.87
N THR A 218 -15.32 -15.87 -11.54
CA THR A 218 -15.12 -15.33 -10.19
C THR A 218 -14.61 -13.89 -10.22
N THR A 219 -14.84 -13.18 -9.12
CA THR A 219 -14.34 -11.82 -8.89
C THR A 219 -13.39 -11.78 -7.71
N ILE A 220 -12.34 -10.99 -7.81
CA ILE A 220 -11.40 -10.68 -6.74
C ILE A 220 -11.60 -9.20 -6.38
N PRO A 221 -12.09 -8.86 -5.18
CA PRO A 221 -12.22 -7.47 -4.74
C PRO A 221 -10.87 -6.79 -4.51
N PHE A 222 -10.79 -5.49 -4.76
CA PHE A 222 -9.59 -4.67 -4.53
C PHE A 222 -9.09 -4.73 -3.07
N GLU A 223 -10.00 -4.73 -2.08
CA GLU A 223 -9.64 -4.80 -0.66
C GLU A 223 -8.89 -6.09 -0.27
N MET A 224 -9.15 -7.21 -0.97
CA MET A 224 -8.44 -8.47 -0.73
C MET A 224 -6.99 -8.40 -1.19
N ILE A 225 -6.70 -7.59 -2.21
CA ILE A 225 -5.39 -7.46 -2.82
C ILE A 225 -4.56 -6.41 -2.07
N SER A 226 -5.20 -5.34 -1.56
CA SER A 226 -4.60 -4.27 -0.73
C SER A 226 -4.11 -4.73 0.65
N GLY A 227 -4.08 -6.04 0.88
CA GLY A 227 -3.87 -6.71 2.14
C GLY A 227 -2.97 -7.90 2.01
N THR A 228 -1.75 -7.64 1.59
CA THR A 228 -0.82 -8.61 1.02
C THR A 228 -0.15 -9.52 2.07
N ARG A 229 -0.76 -9.67 3.25
CA ARG A 229 -0.25 -10.51 4.34
C ARG A 229 -1.31 -11.51 4.74
N ALA A 230 -0.90 -12.63 5.33
CA ALA A 230 -1.82 -13.67 5.82
C ALA A 230 -2.85 -13.06 6.79
N ARG A 231 -4.02 -12.71 6.25
CA ARG A 231 -5.16 -12.19 6.99
C ARG A 231 -6.03 -13.36 7.39
N LEU A 232 -6.25 -13.46 8.69
CA LEU A 232 -7.20 -14.39 9.26
C LEU A 232 -8.57 -13.72 9.29
N ASN A 233 -9.50 -14.21 8.47
CA ASN A 233 -10.89 -13.78 8.49
C ASN A 233 -11.59 -14.33 9.74
N ILE A 234 -12.31 -13.47 10.45
CA ILE A 234 -12.99 -13.81 11.71
C ILE A 234 -14.50 -13.63 11.58
N ASP A 235 -14.94 -12.47 11.08
CA ASP A 235 -16.35 -12.10 10.93
C ASP A 235 -17.22 -12.33 12.18
N GLN A 236 -16.73 -11.87 13.33
CA GLN A 236 -17.43 -12.01 14.62
C GLN A 236 -17.97 -10.67 15.13
N VAL A 237 -19.25 -10.65 15.54
CA VAL A 237 -19.85 -9.50 16.24
C VAL A 237 -19.26 -9.42 17.65
N MET A 238 -18.71 -8.27 18.01
CA MET A 238 -18.11 -8.03 19.32
C MET A 238 -19.17 -7.57 20.31
N GLN A 239 -19.33 -8.29 21.42
CA GLN A 239 -20.30 -8.01 22.46
C GLN A 239 -19.65 -8.18 23.83
N TRP A 240 -19.99 -7.29 24.76
CA TRP A 240 -19.61 -7.37 26.17
C TRP A 240 -20.80 -7.03 27.05
N GLU A 241 -20.91 -7.72 28.19
CA GLU A 241 -21.99 -7.50 29.19
C GLU A 241 -21.68 -6.32 30.12
N HIS A 242 -20.40 -6.13 30.45
CA HIS A 242 -19.94 -5.10 31.36
C HIS A 242 -18.80 -4.32 30.72
N ALA A 243 -18.96 -3.00 30.64
CA ALA A 243 -17.91 -2.12 30.15
C ALA A 243 -16.75 -2.07 31.15
N ASP A 244 -15.51 -2.21 30.66
CA ASP A 244 -14.34 -1.93 31.48
C ASP A 244 -14.15 -0.40 31.57
N THR A 245 -14.46 0.15 32.75
CA THR A 245 -14.39 1.59 33.02
C THR A 245 -12.96 2.12 33.16
N LYS A 246 -11.93 1.27 33.03
CA LYS A 246 -10.55 1.73 33.04
C LYS A 246 -10.27 2.58 31.80
N GLN A 247 -9.65 3.73 32.04
CA GLN A 247 -9.19 4.58 30.95
C GLN A 247 -8.16 3.85 30.09
N PHE A 248 -8.40 3.82 28.78
CA PHE A 248 -7.46 3.27 27.82
C PHE A 248 -6.20 4.15 27.75
N ALA A 249 -5.04 3.58 28.06
CA ALA A 249 -3.75 4.24 27.97
C ALA A 249 -3.01 3.77 26.72
N ARG A 250 -2.79 4.69 25.76
CA ARG A 250 -2.03 4.39 24.54
C ARG A 250 -0.55 4.22 24.86
N THR A 251 0.07 3.21 24.24
CA THR A 251 1.51 3.01 24.21
C THR A 251 2.04 3.36 22.83
N GLU A 252 3.22 3.99 22.79
CA GLU A 252 3.91 4.28 21.55
C GLU A 252 4.23 3.00 20.78
N ILE A 253 3.95 3.00 19.48
CA ILE A 253 4.25 1.88 18.59
C ILE A 253 5.54 2.19 17.85
N ARG A 254 6.52 1.29 17.97
CA ARG A 254 7.69 1.31 17.09
C ARG A 254 7.31 0.74 15.74
N LEU A 255 7.52 1.53 14.69
CA LEU A 255 7.10 1.17 13.33
C LEU A 255 8.13 0.31 12.59
N GLN A 256 9.38 0.30 13.06
CA GLN A 256 10.47 -0.48 12.48
C GLN A 256 11.24 -1.21 13.58
N GLU A 257 11.57 -2.47 13.32
CA GLU A 257 12.42 -3.29 14.16
C GLU A 257 13.86 -3.21 13.65
N VAL A 258 14.79 -2.78 14.51
CA VAL A 258 16.23 -2.82 14.21
C VAL A 258 16.76 -4.21 14.56
N VAL A 259 17.40 -4.87 13.61
CA VAL A 259 17.98 -6.22 13.74
C VAL A 259 19.49 -6.21 13.55
N THR A 260 20.16 -7.29 13.95
CA THR A 260 21.62 -7.42 13.76
C THR A 260 21.97 -8.07 12.42
N ILE A 261 23.23 -7.89 11.99
CA ILE A 261 23.76 -8.53 10.78
C ILE A 261 23.81 -10.06 10.92
N GLU A 262 23.99 -10.58 12.14
CA GLU A 262 23.91 -12.01 12.43
C GLU A 262 22.51 -12.57 12.16
N GLN A 263 21.47 -11.84 12.56
CA GLN A 263 20.07 -12.24 12.28
C GLN A 263 19.78 -12.25 10.77
N ALA A 264 20.26 -11.23 10.05
CA ALA A 264 20.13 -11.16 8.59
C ALA A 264 20.83 -12.35 7.89
N ILE A 265 22.04 -12.70 8.32
CA ILE A 265 22.81 -13.83 7.75
C ILE A 265 22.19 -15.18 8.12
N ALA A 266 21.67 -15.32 9.33
CA ALA A 266 20.93 -16.50 9.76
C ALA A 266 19.59 -16.64 9.03
N ARG A 267 19.14 -15.60 8.30
CA ARG A 267 17.83 -15.52 7.64
C ARG A 267 16.70 -15.79 8.65
N GLU A 268 16.83 -15.21 9.84
CA GLU A 268 15.81 -15.30 10.88
C GLU A 268 14.48 -14.67 10.41
N PRO A 269 13.43 -15.48 10.17
CA PRO A 269 12.18 -14.98 9.60
C PRO A 269 11.58 -13.86 10.45
N HIS A 270 10.98 -12.89 9.77
CA HIS A 270 10.27 -11.81 10.42
C HIS A 270 9.08 -12.35 11.23
N PRO A 271 8.81 -11.88 12.46
CA PRO A 271 7.67 -12.33 13.28
C PRO A 271 6.32 -12.27 12.54
N ASP A 272 6.12 -11.22 11.75
CA ASP A 272 4.93 -11.07 10.90
C ASP A 272 4.74 -12.13 9.79
N SER A 273 5.76 -12.91 9.43
CA SER A 273 5.61 -13.96 8.41
C SER A 273 4.89 -15.19 8.95
N PHE A 274 4.79 -15.34 10.28
CA PHE A 274 4.12 -16.47 10.90
C PHE A 274 2.60 -16.28 10.94
N SER A 275 1.87 -17.35 10.64
CA SER A 275 0.42 -17.38 10.83
C SER A 275 0.02 -17.10 12.28
N ILE A 276 -1.19 -16.57 12.46
CA ILE A 276 -1.83 -16.47 13.77
C ILE A 276 -2.39 -17.84 14.12
N THR A 277 -2.00 -18.39 15.26
CA THR A 277 -2.49 -19.68 15.76
C THR A 277 -3.86 -19.56 16.41
N ASP A 278 -4.58 -20.67 16.55
CA ASP A 278 -5.91 -20.70 17.20
C ASP A 278 -5.88 -20.15 18.65
N ILE A 279 -4.78 -20.40 19.37
CA ILE A 279 -4.59 -19.89 20.74
C ILE A 279 -4.46 -18.37 20.72
N GLU A 280 -3.62 -17.84 19.84
CA GLU A 280 -3.43 -16.39 19.69
C GLU A 280 -4.71 -15.71 19.21
N GLN A 281 -5.44 -16.33 18.28
CA GLN A 281 -6.73 -15.84 17.81
C GLN A 281 -7.70 -15.67 18.98
N ALA A 282 -7.86 -16.70 19.83
CA ALA A 282 -8.77 -16.63 20.99
C ALA A 282 -8.35 -15.52 21.97
N GLN A 283 -7.04 -15.37 22.22
CA GLN A 283 -6.50 -14.31 23.07
C GLN A 283 -6.74 -12.92 22.46
N CYS A 284 -6.55 -12.77 21.16
CA CYS A 284 -6.78 -11.51 20.45
C CYS A 284 -8.26 -11.12 20.44
N ILE A 285 -9.18 -12.06 20.23
CA ILE A 285 -10.63 -11.79 20.30
C ILE A 285 -10.99 -11.25 21.68
N THR A 286 -10.47 -11.88 22.74
CA THR A 286 -10.66 -11.40 24.12
C THR A 286 -10.06 -10.01 24.32
N ALA A 287 -8.86 -9.75 23.78
CA ALA A 287 -8.20 -8.46 23.86
C ALA A 287 -9.00 -7.36 23.15
N VAL A 288 -9.57 -7.67 21.98
CA VAL A 288 -10.43 -6.76 21.21
C VAL A 288 -11.70 -6.44 22.00
N GLU A 289 -12.35 -7.42 22.61
CA GLU A 289 -13.54 -7.20 23.44
C GLU A 289 -13.23 -6.25 24.61
N VAL A 290 -12.16 -6.52 25.35
CA VAL A 290 -11.71 -5.65 26.45
C VAL A 290 -11.38 -4.24 25.93
N GLY A 291 -10.59 -4.15 24.86
CA GLY A 291 -10.19 -2.86 24.28
C GLY A 291 -11.38 -2.02 23.80
N LEU A 292 -12.35 -2.65 23.12
CA LEU A 292 -13.58 -1.97 22.71
C LEU A 292 -14.40 -1.51 23.91
N SER A 293 -14.55 -2.35 24.94
CA SER A 293 -15.32 -2.02 26.13
C SER A 293 -14.74 -0.81 26.89
N GLN A 294 -13.43 -0.57 26.79
CA GLN A 294 -12.74 0.60 27.36
C GLN A 294 -12.86 1.84 26.47
N LEU A 295 -12.74 1.67 25.15
CA LEU A 295 -12.75 2.79 24.19
C LEU A 295 -14.16 3.31 23.90
N TYR A 296 -15.12 2.39 23.77
CA TYR A 296 -16.47 2.64 23.32
C TYR A 296 -17.47 1.86 24.18
N PRO A 297 -17.58 2.14 25.48
CA PRO A 297 -18.34 1.33 26.45
C PRO A 297 -19.81 1.08 26.05
N ASP A 298 -20.42 2.04 25.35
CA ASP A 298 -21.82 2.03 24.93
C ASP A 298 -22.06 1.39 23.54
N GLU A 299 -21.00 0.94 22.86
CA GLU A 299 -21.08 0.40 21.48
C GLU A 299 -21.08 -1.13 21.42
N SER A 300 -21.48 -1.82 22.49
CA SER A 300 -21.59 -3.29 22.54
C SER A 300 -22.50 -3.80 21.44
N GLY A 301 -22.04 -4.78 20.65
CA GLY A 301 -22.77 -5.35 19.51
C GLY A 301 -22.77 -4.51 18.23
N GLN A 302 -22.18 -3.31 18.24
CA GLN A 302 -22.13 -2.43 17.06
C GLN A 302 -20.94 -2.72 16.15
N TRP A 303 -19.94 -3.48 16.61
CA TRP A 303 -18.70 -3.76 15.89
C TRP A 303 -18.63 -5.22 15.42
N ILE A 304 -18.10 -5.42 14.21
CA ILE A 304 -17.68 -6.71 13.69
C ILE A 304 -16.15 -6.72 13.60
N LEU A 305 -15.51 -7.67 14.29
CA LEU A 305 -14.11 -8.00 14.05
C LEU A 305 -14.01 -8.74 12.71
N LYS A 306 -13.47 -8.08 11.69
CA LYS A 306 -13.36 -8.62 10.34
C LYS A 306 -12.16 -9.51 10.17
N THR A 307 -10.98 -8.99 10.53
CA THR A 307 -9.71 -9.69 10.29
C THR A 307 -8.70 -9.47 11.41
N LEU A 308 -7.83 -10.46 11.60
CA LEU A 308 -6.58 -10.35 12.34
C LEU A 308 -5.40 -10.56 11.38
N HIS A 309 -4.33 -9.79 11.53
CA HIS A 309 -3.09 -10.01 10.79
C HIS A 309 -1.89 -9.47 11.56
N ARG A 310 -0.68 -9.95 11.24
CA ARG A 310 0.55 -9.43 11.84
C ARG A 310 1.11 -8.28 11.01
N GLU A 311 1.47 -7.22 11.71
CA GLU A 311 2.03 -6.02 11.11
C GLU A 311 2.94 -5.30 12.11
N ARG A 312 4.19 -5.10 11.72
CA ARG A 312 5.25 -4.40 12.46
C ARG A 312 5.46 -4.98 13.87
N GLY A 313 5.44 -6.31 13.99
CA GLY A 313 5.64 -7.02 15.26
C GLY A 313 4.41 -7.05 16.18
N HIS A 314 3.26 -6.56 15.70
CA HIS A 314 2.00 -6.47 16.44
C HIS A 314 0.94 -7.31 15.72
N ILE A 315 -0.13 -7.68 16.44
CA ILE A 315 -1.35 -8.18 15.79
C ILE A 315 -2.30 -7.01 15.61
N GLN A 316 -2.71 -6.74 14.38
CA GLN A 316 -3.70 -5.73 14.06
C GLN A 316 -5.08 -6.35 13.85
N ALA A 317 -6.05 -5.88 14.62
CA ALA A 317 -7.45 -6.20 14.46
C ALA A 317 -8.15 -5.11 13.64
N THR A 318 -8.82 -5.50 12.56
CA THR A 318 -9.63 -4.60 11.75
C THR A 318 -11.10 -4.77 12.08
N LEU A 319 -11.75 -3.67 12.47
CA LEU A 319 -13.16 -3.65 12.84
C LEU A 319 -13.96 -2.73 11.93
N ARG A 320 -15.21 -3.14 11.69
CA ARG A 320 -16.22 -2.41 10.91
C ARG A 320 -17.53 -2.34 11.71
N MET A 321 -18.38 -1.37 11.38
CA MET A 321 -19.73 -1.31 11.95
C MET A 321 -20.57 -2.49 11.46
N ASN A 322 -21.39 -3.04 12.35
CA ASN A 322 -22.34 -4.12 12.06
C ASN A 322 -23.47 -3.64 11.13
N ALA A 323 -23.86 -2.37 11.24
CA ALA A 323 -24.80 -1.71 10.35
C ALA A 323 -24.09 -0.54 9.64
N PRO A 324 -23.45 -0.77 8.48
CA PRO A 324 -22.77 0.27 7.73
C PRO A 324 -23.77 1.23 7.06
N SER A 325 -23.37 2.50 6.92
CA SER A 325 -24.09 3.51 6.12
C SER A 325 -23.82 3.35 4.63
N ASN A 326 -24.64 3.97 3.78
CA ASN A 326 -24.41 4.04 2.32
C ASN A 326 -23.30 5.04 1.91
N ARG A 327 -22.70 5.75 2.87
CA ARG A 327 -21.53 6.61 2.61
C ARG A 327 -20.37 5.81 2.05
N ILE A 328 -19.70 6.37 1.04
CA ILE A 328 -18.51 5.76 0.43
C ILE A 328 -17.40 5.51 1.47
N PHE A 329 -17.23 6.43 2.43
CA PHE A 329 -16.33 6.24 3.56
C PHE A 329 -17.09 5.70 4.77
N GLN A 330 -16.83 4.45 5.10
CA GLN A 330 -17.41 3.78 6.27
C GLN A 330 -16.45 3.80 7.46
N ARG A 331 -17.02 3.78 8.68
CA ARG A 331 -16.23 3.76 9.92
C ARG A 331 -15.36 2.49 9.99
N LYS A 332 -14.08 2.70 10.27
CA LYS A 332 -13.03 1.68 10.39
C LYS A 332 -12.24 1.94 11.65
N LEU A 333 -12.06 0.89 12.43
CA LEU A 333 -11.20 0.91 13.62
C LEU A 333 -10.11 -0.13 13.47
N PHE A 334 -8.87 0.28 13.72
CA PHE A 334 -7.74 -0.62 13.88
C PHE A 334 -7.34 -0.65 15.36
N LEU A 335 -7.24 -1.83 15.94
CA LEU A 335 -6.66 -2.04 17.25
C LEU A 335 -5.31 -2.75 17.10
N PHE A 336 -4.30 -2.25 17.81
CA PHE A 336 -2.95 -2.81 17.82
C PHE A 336 -2.77 -3.61 19.11
N ILE A 337 -2.49 -4.91 18.97
CA ILE A 337 -2.37 -5.87 20.06
C ILE A 337 -0.90 -6.28 20.20
N ASP A 338 -0.38 -6.17 21.43
CA ASP A 338 0.96 -6.64 21.77
C ASP A 338 1.02 -8.17 21.72
N THR A 339 2.03 -8.71 21.05
CA THR A 339 2.20 -10.16 20.84
C THR A 339 2.72 -10.90 22.08
N ASN A 340 3.28 -10.20 23.07
CA ASN A 340 3.82 -10.82 24.27
C ASN A 340 2.75 -11.05 25.35
N ASN A 341 1.79 -10.12 25.45
CA ASN A 341 0.77 -10.13 26.51
C ASN A 341 -0.68 -10.08 26.03
N TYR A 342 -0.91 -9.99 24.71
CA TYR A 342 -2.24 -9.95 24.08
C TYR A 342 -3.15 -8.87 24.67
N LYS A 343 -2.63 -7.66 24.83
CA LYS A 343 -3.42 -6.48 25.19
C LYS A 343 -3.44 -5.49 24.05
N VAL A 344 -4.57 -4.81 23.90
CA VAL A 344 -4.67 -3.66 23.01
C VAL A 344 -3.83 -2.52 23.62
N ILE A 345 -2.86 -2.05 22.87
CA ILE A 345 -1.90 -1.02 23.31
C ILE A 345 -2.05 0.30 22.55
N ASN A 346 -2.67 0.28 21.36
CA ASN A 346 -2.96 1.48 20.60
C ASN A 346 -4.16 1.26 19.66
N TYR A 347 -4.67 2.32 19.05
CA TYR A 347 -5.74 2.25 18.07
C TYR A 347 -5.71 3.42 17.07
N MET A 348 -6.32 3.20 15.92
CA MET A 348 -6.62 4.23 14.92
C MET A 348 -8.09 4.12 14.49
N ASP A 349 -8.84 5.21 14.66
CA ASP A 349 -10.26 5.31 14.25
C ASP A 349 -10.39 6.44 13.22
N ASN A 350 -11.04 6.17 12.10
CA ASN A 350 -11.33 7.20 11.09
C ASN A 350 -12.56 8.06 11.43
N LYS A 351 -13.19 7.87 12.60
CA LYS A 351 -14.35 8.66 13.07
C LYS A 351 -14.15 10.17 12.91
N LEU A 352 -13.02 10.73 13.32
CA LEU A 352 -12.78 12.18 13.24
C LEU A 352 -12.86 12.70 11.79
N MET A 353 -12.42 11.91 10.81
CA MET A 353 -12.57 12.24 9.40
C MET A 353 -14.05 12.20 9.00
N LEU A 354 -14.79 11.18 9.45
CA LEU A 354 -16.21 11.01 9.13
C LEU A 354 -17.10 12.10 9.75
N ASP A 355 -16.78 12.54 10.96
CA ASP A 355 -17.52 13.60 11.67
C ASP A 355 -17.51 14.92 10.87
N THR A 356 -16.52 15.16 10.00
CA THR A 356 -16.50 16.33 9.10
C THR A 356 -17.64 16.33 8.08
N PHE A 357 -18.19 15.15 7.76
CA PHE A 357 -19.30 15.00 6.82
C PHE A 357 -20.67 15.08 7.50
N ASP A 358 -20.76 15.10 8.82
CA ASP A 358 -22.05 15.15 9.52
C ASP A 358 -22.75 16.51 9.36
N GLU A 359 -22.00 17.56 9.02
CA GLU A 359 -22.55 18.87 8.66
C GLU A 359 -23.06 18.94 7.21
N PHE A 360 -22.77 17.93 6.38
CA PHE A 360 -23.11 17.97 4.97
C PHE A 360 -24.60 17.68 4.78
N LYS A 361 -25.21 18.36 3.81
CA LYS A 361 -26.63 18.16 3.48
C LYS A 361 -26.77 17.02 2.48
N SER A 362 -27.68 16.08 2.74
CA SER A 362 -28.06 15.08 1.74
C SER A 362 -28.80 15.76 0.58
N GLU A 363 -28.42 15.43 -0.65
CA GLU A 363 -29.04 16.00 -1.83
C GLU A 363 -30.20 15.14 -2.34
N GLY A 364 -31.42 15.68 -2.25
CA GLY A 364 -32.60 15.23 -2.99
C GLY A 364 -33.11 13.82 -2.69
N GLU A 365 -34.18 13.44 -3.39
CA GLU A 365 -34.67 12.06 -3.43
C GLU A 365 -34.12 11.33 -4.66
N ILE A 366 -33.92 10.02 -4.53
CA ILE A 366 -33.47 9.16 -5.63
C ILE A 366 -34.57 9.11 -6.69
N ALA A 367 -34.28 9.60 -7.90
CA ALA A 367 -35.18 9.63 -9.04
C ALA A 367 -34.86 8.56 -10.09
N VAL A 368 -33.64 8.02 -10.05
CA VAL A 368 -33.11 7.11 -11.07
C VAL A 368 -33.06 5.69 -10.52
N SER A 369 -33.54 4.72 -11.30
CA SER A 369 -33.44 3.31 -10.94
C SER A 369 -32.03 2.75 -11.20
N HIS A 370 -31.68 1.65 -10.53
CA HIS A 370 -30.43 0.93 -10.77
C HIS A 370 -30.24 0.54 -12.25
N ASP A 371 -31.29 0.01 -12.89
CA ASP A 371 -31.27 -0.38 -14.30
C ASP A 371 -31.03 0.82 -15.23
N GLU A 372 -31.70 1.94 -14.97
CA GLU A 372 -31.53 3.17 -15.77
C GLU A 372 -30.11 3.74 -15.61
N ALA A 373 -29.58 3.74 -14.38
CA ALA A 373 -28.21 4.19 -14.12
C ALA A 373 -27.19 3.31 -14.85
N TYR A 374 -27.40 1.99 -14.86
CA TYR A 374 -26.55 1.07 -15.60
C TYR A 374 -26.58 1.35 -17.11
N ASP A 375 -27.77 1.54 -17.68
CA ASP A 375 -27.91 1.84 -19.12
C ASP A 375 -27.21 3.12 -19.54
N LYS A 376 -27.12 4.11 -18.63
CA LYS A 376 -26.37 5.35 -18.84
C LYS A 376 -24.86 5.17 -18.70
N LEU A 377 -24.41 4.25 -17.85
CA LEU A 377 -22.98 3.97 -17.61
C LEU A 377 -22.36 2.93 -18.54
N LYS A 378 -23.15 2.09 -19.21
CA LYS A 378 -22.62 0.95 -19.98
C LYS A 378 -21.54 1.28 -21.01
N GLY A 379 -21.58 2.48 -21.59
CA GLY A 379 -20.57 2.96 -22.56
C GLY A 379 -19.29 3.53 -21.94
N TRP A 380 -19.25 3.64 -20.61
CA TRP A 380 -18.15 4.23 -19.84
C TRP A 380 -17.35 3.18 -19.05
N PHE A 381 -17.82 1.93 -18.98
CA PHE A 381 -17.07 0.85 -18.35
C PHE A 381 -15.82 0.53 -19.16
N GLU A 382 -14.71 0.36 -18.46
CA GLU A 382 -13.45 -0.09 -19.02
C GLU A 382 -13.14 -1.50 -18.51
N LEU A 383 -12.73 -2.38 -19.43
CA LEU A 383 -12.26 -3.72 -19.11
C LEU A 383 -10.88 -3.93 -19.71
N THR A 384 -9.84 -3.90 -18.87
CA THR A 384 -8.45 -4.00 -19.31
C THR A 384 -7.77 -5.24 -18.74
N PRO A 385 -6.88 -5.93 -19.50
CA PRO A 385 -6.11 -7.04 -18.97
C PRO A 385 -5.14 -6.58 -17.87
N VAL A 386 -5.06 -7.34 -16.79
CA VAL A 386 -4.17 -7.07 -15.66
C VAL A 386 -3.81 -8.39 -14.96
N TYR A 387 -2.60 -8.49 -14.43
CA TYR A 387 -2.24 -9.58 -13.53
C TYR A 387 -2.57 -9.24 -12.08
N VAL A 388 -3.15 -10.21 -11.37
CA VAL A 388 -3.56 -10.06 -9.98
C VAL A 388 -3.02 -11.24 -9.18
N TYR A 389 -2.41 -10.98 -8.03
CA TYR A 389 -2.02 -12.06 -7.12
C TYR A 389 -3.25 -12.70 -6.50
N ASN A 390 -3.42 -14.01 -6.70
CA ASN A 390 -4.47 -14.81 -6.08
C ASN A 390 -3.86 -15.61 -4.91
N PRO A 391 -4.15 -15.24 -3.64
CA PRO A 391 -3.61 -15.94 -2.49
C PRO A 391 -4.01 -17.42 -2.42
N GLY A 392 -5.21 -17.77 -2.91
CA GLY A 392 -5.69 -19.15 -2.91
C GLY A 392 -4.91 -20.08 -3.85
N GLN A 393 -4.29 -19.52 -4.89
CA GLN A 393 -3.47 -20.26 -5.87
C GLN A 393 -1.97 -19.98 -5.74
N THR A 394 -1.59 -19.05 -4.86
CA THR A 394 -0.22 -18.53 -4.68
C THR A 394 0.45 -18.12 -6.00
N LYS A 395 -0.34 -17.56 -6.93
CA LYS A 395 0.11 -17.17 -8.26
C LYS A 395 -0.54 -15.87 -8.72
N TYR A 396 0.15 -15.18 -9.61
CA TYR A 396 -0.41 -14.11 -10.41
C TYR A 396 -1.23 -14.72 -11.55
N VAL A 397 -2.51 -14.39 -11.56
CA VAL A 397 -3.48 -14.83 -12.58
C VAL A 397 -3.87 -13.66 -13.47
N LEU A 398 -4.12 -13.94 -14.73
CA LEU A 398 -4.60 -12.94 -15.68
C LEU A 398 -6.09 -12.67 -15.40
N CYS A 399 -6.44 -11.41 -15.24
CA CYS A 399 -7.79 -10.93 -14.94
C CYS A 399 -8.19 -9.79 -15.87
N GLY A 400 -9.49 -9.53 -15.98
CA GLY A 400 -10.02 -8.27 -16.48
C GLY A 400 -10.28 -7.31 -15.32
N LYS A 401 -9.62 -6.14 -15.33
CA LYS A 401 -9.91 -5.03 -14.43
C LYS A 401 -11.16 -4.33 -14.94
N LEU A 402 -12.27 -4.45 -14.22
CA LEU A 402 -13.48 -3.69 -14.52
C LEU A 402 -13.47 -2.40 -13.70
N ASP A 403 -13.52 -1.27 -14.39
CA ASP A 403 -13.38 0.06 -13.80
C ASP A 403 -14.29 1.08 -14.52
N CYS A 404 -14.59 2.20 -13.87
CA CYS A 404 -15.38 3.29 -14.45
C CYS A 404 -15.10 4.60 -13.71
N ASN A 405 -14.53 5.58 -14.42
CA ASN A 405 -14.26 6.92 -13.90
C ASN A 405 -15.50 7.82 -13.85
N TYR A 406 -16.68 7.28 -14.22
CA TYR A 406 -17.94 8.02 -14.30
C TYR A 406 -18.97 7.44 -13.34
N ALA A 407 -19.86 8.30 -12.85
CA ALA A 407 -20.99 7.95 -12.02
C ALA A 407 -22.27 8.62 -12.53
N VAL A 408 -23.43 8.09 -12.14
CA VAL A 408 -24.73 8.71 -12.41
C VAL A 408 -25.27 9.34 -11.14
N LYS A 409 -25.61 10.64 -11.19
CA LYS A 409 -26.32 11.30 -10.10
C LYS A 409 -27.69 10.65 -9.92
N ALA A 410 -27.96 10.11 -8.74
CA ALA A 410 -29.20 9.39 -8.49
C ALA A 410 -30.44 10.31 -8.47
N THR A 411 -30.26 11.62 -8.29
CA THR A 411 -31.32 12.64 -8.23
C THR A 411 -31.76 13.16 -9.60
N SER A 412 -30.83 13.27 -10.57
CA SER A 412 -31.11 13.84 -11.90
C SER A 412 -30.93 12.86 -13.05
N GLY A 413 -30.09 11.84 -12.85
CA GLY A 413 -29.69 10.92 -13.89
C GLY A 413 -28.60 11.44 -14.81
N ASP A 414 -27.92 12.52 -14.45
CA ASP A 414 -26.76 13.04 -15.18
C ASP A 414 -25.54 12.14 -14.96
N VAL A 415 -24.79 11.89 -16.04
CA VAL A 415 -23.48 11.23 -15.98
C VAL A 415 -22.42 12.27 -15.66
N VAL A 416 -21.60 12.00 -14.64
CA VAL A 416 -20.52 12.88 -14.20
C VAL A 416 -19.22 12.12 -14.05
N GLU A 417 -18.11 12.78 -14.36
CA GLU A 417 -16.76 12.24 -14.10
C GLU A 417 -16.44 12.38 -12.62
N LEU A 418 -16.01 11.30 -11.97
CA LEU A 418 -15.74 11.29 -10.53
C LEU A 418 -14.66 12.30 -10.12
N GLY A 419 -13.60 12.44 -10.93
CA GLY A 419 -12.52 13.42 -10.67
C GLY A 419 -12.95 14.88 -10.82
N SER A 420 -14.14 15.16 -11.36
CA SER A 420 -14.70 16.51 -11.44
C SER A 420 -15.54 16.90 -10.21
N LEU A 421 -15.75 15.97 -9.27
CA LEU A 421 -16.56 16.13 -8.06
C LEU A 421 -15.73 16.51 -6.82
N GLU A 422 -14.42 16.69 -6.97
CA GLU A 422 -13.47 17.00 -5.87
C GLU A 422 -13.75 18.35 -5.19
#